data_AF-A0A095C2J8-F1
#
_entry.id   AF-A0A095C2J8-F1
#
_cell.length_a   1.000
_cell.length_b   1.000
_cell.length_c   1.000
_cell.angle_alpha   90.00
_cell.angle_beta   90.00
_cell.angle_gamma   90.00
#
_symmetry.space_group_name_H-M   'P 1'
#
loop_
_entity.id
_entity.type
_entity.pdbx_description
1 polymer ?
#
loop_
_entity_poly.entity_id
_entity_poly.type
_entity_poly.pdbx_seq_one_letter_code
_entity_poly.pdbx_strand_id
1 'polypeptide(L)'
;NWNINTLLIILILYRYEWLHASYGGVPKNAIIAGMSGFDPLYIAKSSINGEPSVGKVHSGHECAYLPWGGKEHSVKEYEVLVWKK
;
A
#
# COMPACT_ATOMS: atom_id res chain seq x y z
N ASN A 1 -26.71 7.94 -18.35
CA ASN A 1 -27.31 6.91 -17.48
C ASN A 1 -26.16 6.20 -16.77
N TRP A 2 -25.82 6.62 -15.55
CA TRP A 2 -24.65 6.11 -14.83
C TRP A 2 -24.96 4.69 -14.33
N ASN A 3 -24.16 3.71 -14.74
CA ASN A 3 -24.31 2.33 -14.28
C ASN A 3 -23.91 2.25 -12.80
N ILE A 4 -24.68 1.51 -12.00
CA ILE A 4 -24.46 1.23 -10.57
C ILE A 4 -23.01 0.78 -10.31
N ASN A 5 -22.40 0.04 -11.24
CA ASN A 5 -20.99 -0.39 -11.15
C ASN A 5 -20.01 0.80 -11.13
N THR A 6 -20.25 1.82 -11.95
CA THR A 6 -19.39 3.02 -11.99
C THR A 6 -19.51 3.81 -10.68
N LEU A 7 -20.72 3.93 -10.13
CA LEU A 7 -20.95 4.61 -8.86
C LEU A 7 -20.31 3.86 -7.70
N LEU A 8 -20.44 2.53 -7.67
CA LEU A 8 -19.82 1.70 -6.63
C LEU A 8 -18.29 1.80 -6.66
N ILE A 9 -17.66 1.78 -7.83
CA ILE A 9 -16.21 1.95 -7.98
C ILE A 9 -15.78 3.34 -7.47
N ILE A 10 -16.49 4.41 -7.86
CA ILE A 10 -16.18 5.77 -7.39
C ILE A 10 -16.30 5.86 -5.86
N LEU A 11 -17.36 5.30 -5.28
CA LEU A 11 -17.56 5.31 -3.83
C LEU A 11 -16.44 4.55 -3.10
N ILE A 12 -16.00 3.40 -3.61
CA ILE A 12 -14.87 2.64 -3.07
C ILE A 12 -13.58 3.48 -3.15
N LEU A 13 -13.29 4.07 -4.31
CA LEU A 13 -12.10 4.91 -4.51
C LEU A 13 -12.10 6.15 -3.59
N TYR A 14 -13.26 6.68 -3.23
CA TYR A 14 -13.37 7.83 -2.34
C TYR A 14 -13.07 7.53 -0.87
N ARG A 15 -13.00 6.24 -0.48
CA ARG A 15 -12.75 5.83 0.91
C ARG A 15 -11.29 5.54 1.22
N TYR A 16 -10.40 5.63 0.23
CA TYR A 16 -9.00 5.32 0.40
C TYR A 16 -8.11 6.43 -0.11
N GLU A 17 -6.93 6.53 0.48
CA GLU A 17 -5.87 7.42 0.00
C GLU A 17 -4.50 6.76 0.20
N TRP A 18 -3.54 7.20 -0.60
CA TRP A 18 -2.14 6.85 -0.45
C TRP A 18 -1.46 7.93 0.38
N LEU A 19 -0.90 7.55 1.53
CA LEU A 19 -0.15 8.46 2.38
C LEU A 19 1.33 8.11 2.34
N HIS A 20 2.15 9.13 2.15
CA HIS A 20 3.61 8.98 2.19
C HIS A 20 4.07 8.45 3.56
N ALA A 21 5.03 7.52 3.54
CA ALA A 21 5.68 6.98 4.72
C ALA A 21 7.09 6.49 4.36
N SER A 22 7.91 6.29 5.39
CA SER A 22 9.28 5.85 5.19
C SER A 22 9.86 5.10 6.38
N TYR A 23 10.96 4.37 6.15
CA TYR A 23 11.73 3.65 7.18
C TYR A 23 10.91 2.72 8.09
N GLY A 24 9.87 2.08 7.55
CA GLY A 24 8.97 1.19 8.31
C GLY A 24 7.76 1.89 8.91
N GLY A 25 7.63 3.20 8.69
CA GLY A 25 6.48 3.99 9.11
C GLY A 25 5.19 3.48 8.49
N VAL A 26 4.16 3.36 9.33
CA VAL A 26 2.80 2.97 8.92
C VAL A 26 1.84 4.03 9.44
N PRO A 27 1.17 4.80 8.57
CA PRO A 27 0.20 5.80 8.99
C PRO A 27 -1.00 5.19 9.71
N LYS A 28 -1.73 6.03 10.47
CA LYS A 28 -3.00 5.61 11.09
C LYS A 28 -3.99 5.17 10.02
N ASN A 29 -4.84 4.21 10.37
CA ASN A 29 -5.85 3.62 9.48
C ASN A 29 -5.29 2.90 8.24
N ALA A 30 -4.00 2.54 8.24
CA ALA A 30 -3.43 1.68 7.21
C ALA A 30 -4.18 0.36 7.11
N ILE A 31 -4.38 -0.10 5.88
CA ILE A 31 -5.08 -1.34 5.61
C ILE A 31 -4.14 -2.52 5.86
N ILE A 32 -4.53 -3.40 6.77
CA ILE A 32 -3.88 -4.70 6.96
C ILE A 32 -4.37 -5.61 5.83
N ALA A 33 -3.45 -6.00 4.94
CA ALA A 33 -3.73 -6.87 3.80
C ALA A 33 -3.30 -8.32 4.01
N GLY A 34 -2.61 -8.61 5.11
CA GLY A 34 -2.19 -9.97 5.45
C GLY A 34 -1.42 -10.02 6.76
N MET A 35 -0.93 -11.21 7.07
CA MET A 35 -0.16 -11.48 8.27
C MET A 35 1.06 -12.34 7.92
N SER A 36 2.18 -12.10 8.59
CA SER A 36 3.35 -12.97 8.61
C SER A 36 3.52 -13.46 10.05
N GLY A 37 3.04 -14.67 10.34
CA GLY A 37 2.87 -15.10 11.73
C GLY A 37 1.89 -14.18 12.47
N PHE A 38 2.39 -13.43 13.46
CA PHE A 38 1.62 -12.46 14.22
C PHE A 38 1.83 -11.00 13.77
N ASP A 39 2.71 -10.78 12.80
CA ASP A 39 3.03 -9.43 12.35
C ASP A 39 2.15 -9.00 11.17
N PRO A 40 1.48 -7.83 11.25
CA PRO A 40 0.65 -7.35 10.15
C PRO A 40 1.46 -6.88 8.95
N LEU A 41 0.89 -7.11 7.76
CA LEU A 41 1.38 -6.64 6.48
C LEU A 41 0.46 -5.54 5.93
N TYR A 42 1.03 -4.41 5.56
CA TYR A 42 0.30 -3.26 5.01
C TYR A 42 0.56 -3.10 3.52
N ILE A 43 -0.39 -2.53 2.79
CA ILE A 43 -0.25 -2.31 1.35
C ILE A 43 0.69 -1.11 1.11
N ALA A 44 1.80 -1.36 0.42
CA ALA A 44 2.78 -0.35 0.04
C ALA A 44 2.77 -0.12 -1.47
N LYS A 45 3.07 1.10 -1.90
CA LYS A 45 3.28 1.44 -3.31
C LYS A 45 4.48 2.38 -3.41
N SER A 46 5.34 2.16 -4.39
CA SER A 46 6.39 3.11 -4.78
C SER A 46 6.75 2.91 -6.25
N SER A 47 7.70 3.69 -6.77
CA SER A 47 8.24 3.48 -8.11
C SER A 47 9.56 2.72 -8.05
N ILE A 48 9.68 1.65 -8.84
CA ILE A 48 10.96 0.96 -9.10
C ILE A 48 11.27 1.16 -10.58
N ASN A 49 12.41 1.76 -10.90
CA ASN A 49 12.84 2.06 -12.28
C ASN A 49 11.83 2.86 -13.11
N GLY A 50 11.12 3.81 -12.48
CA GLY A 50 10.13 4.66 -13.15
C GLY A 50 8.76 4.00 -13.34
N GLU A 51 8.60 2.73 -12.95
CA GLU A 51 7.33 2.00 -13.02
C GLU A 51 6.68 1.88 -11.64
N PRO A 52 5.35 2.01 -11.53
CA PRO A 52 4.66 1.79 -10.27
C PRO A 52 4.69 0.31 -9.88
N SER A 53 5.03 0.02 -8.63
CA SER A 53 4.95 -1.32 -8.04
C SER A 53 4.21 -1.26 -6.70
N VAL A 54 3.36 -2.25 -6.47
CA VAL A 54 2.58 -2.43 -5.24
C VAL A 54 3.07 -3.69 -4.55
N GLY A 55 3.36 -3.58 -3.26
CA GLY A 55 3.85 -4.66 -2.43
C GLY A 55 3.44 -4.44 -0.98
N LYS A 56 4.36 -4.69 -0.04
CA LYS A 56 4.02 -4.74 1.39
C LYS A 56 4.98 -3.95 2.29
N VAL A 57 4.48 -3.38 3.37
CA VAL A 57 5.27 -3.07 4.56
C VAL A 57 5.05 -4.19 5.57
N HIS A 58 6.13 -4.78 6.08
CA HIS A 58 6.05 -5.73 7.19
C HIS A 58 6.22 -4.97 8.51
N SER A 59 5.29 -5.11 9.43
CA SER A 59 5.40 -4.50 10.76
C SER A 59 6.70 -4.92 11.45
N GLY A 60 7.45 -3.98 12.01
CA GLY A 60 8.75 -4.24 12.64
C GLY A 60 9.94 -4.26 11.70
N HIS A 61 9.75 -4.16 10.38
CA HIS A 61 10.84 -3.97 9.41
C HIS A 61 10.93 -2.50 8.99
N GLU A 62 12.13 -2.03 8.69
CA GLU A 62 12.39 -0.62 8.37
C GLU A 62 12.26 -0.29 6.86
N CYS A 63 11.44 -1.02 6.11
CA CYS A 63 11.28 -0.82 4.65
C CYS A 63 9.96 -1.40 4.12
N ALA A 64 9.61 -1.00 2.89
CA ALA A 64 8.63 -1.71 2.08
C ALA A 64 9.33 -2.67 1.11
N TYR A 65 8.65 -3.75 0.77
CA TYR A 65 9.10 -4.79 -0.16
C TYR A 65 8.21 -4.76 -1.41
N LEU A 66 8.79 -4.42 -2.56
CA LEU A 66 8.07 -4.23 -3.82
C LEU A 66 8.57 -5.22 -4.89
N PRO A 67 7.68 -5.96 -5.57
CA PRO A 67 8.07 -6.86 -6.65
C PRO A 67 8.37 -6.07 -7.93
N TRP A 68 9.53 -6.30 -8.55
CA TRP A 68 9.85 -5.78 -9.87
C TRP A 68 10.93 -6.65 -10.56
N GLY A 69 10.73 -6.96 -11.84
CA GLY A 69 11.70 -7.75 -12.62
C GLY A 69 11.97 -9.15 -12.05
N GLY A 70 10.97 -9.79 -11.44
CA GLY A 70 11.11 -11.11 -10.82
C GLY A 70 11.85 -11.13 -9.48
N LYS A 71 12.14 -9.97 -8.88
CA LYS A 71 12.81 -9.83 -7.57
C LYS A 71 11.99 -8.98 -6.61
N GLU A 72 12.21 -9.17 -5.32
CA GLU A 72 11.68 -8.30 -4.25
C GLU A 72 12.71 -7.21 -3.95
N HIS A 73 12.29 -5.94 -3.99
CA HIS A 73 13.15 -4.78 -3.75
C HIS A 73 12.74 -4.11 -2.44
N SER A 74 13.72 -3.88 -1.56
CA SER A 74 13.52 -3.14 -0.32
C SER A 74 13.66 -1.63 -0.56
N VAL A 75 12.60 -0.85 -0.31
CA VAL A 75 12.59 0.61 -0.46
C VAL A 75 12.33 1.31 0.87
N LYS A 76 13.02 2.42 1.10
CA LYS A 76 12.87 3.23 2.32
C LYS A 76 11.77 4.28 2.20
N GLU A 77 11.45 4.73 1.00
CA GLU A 77 10.44 5.76 0.71
C GLU A 77 9.29 5.13 -0.11
N TYR A 78 8.06 5.29 0.37
CA TYR A 78 6.88 4.66 -0.22
C TYR A 78 5.59 5.38 0.19
N GLU A 79 4.47 4.92 -0.34
CA GLU A 79 3.14 5.28 0.12
C GLU A 79 2.44 4.05 0.70
N VAL A 80 1.63 4.25 1.74
CA VAL A 80 0.79 3.21 2.35
C VAL A 80 -0.67 3.50 2.06
N LEU A 81 -1.44 2.47 1.70
CA LEU A 81 -2.88 2.61 1.49
C LEU A 81 -3.61 2.67 2.84
N VAL A 82 -4.40 3.72 3.03
CA VAL A 82 -5.16 3.94 4.28
C VAL A 82 -6.65 4.16 4.01
N TRP A 83 -7.47 3.94 5.02
CA TRP A 83 -8.86 4.40 5.04
C TRP A 83 -8.92 5.91 5.28
N LYS A 84 -9.62 6.61 4.38
CA LYS A 84 -9.98 8.02 4.51
C LYS A 84 -11.10 8.14 5.54
N LYS A 85 -10.87 8.94 6.58
CA LYS A 85 -11.86 9.23 7.62
C LYS A 85 -12.93 10.19 7.12
#